data_AF-A0A950J2D1-F1
#
_entry.id   AF-A0A950J2D1-F1
#
_cell.length_a   1.000
_cell.length_b   1.000
_cell.length_c   1.000
_cell.angle_alpha   90.00
_cell.angle_beta   90.00
_cell.angle_gamma   90.00
#
_symmetry.space_group_name_H-M   'P 1'
#
loop_
_entity.id
_entity.type
_entity.pdbx_description
1 polymer ?
#
loop_
_entity_poly.entity_id
_entity_poly.type
_entity_poly.pdbx_seq_one_letter_code
_entity_poly.pdbx_strand_id
1 'polypeptide(L)'
;DLSAIRTGQFEELERRFERPEWHPDFGDPQAHDTAGAIAIGAREVLIAFNVELATNDRSVATRIAREIRARDGGLRTLRALGLQRSETIVQVSLNVADFRATPLYRVVELIRTLAAEDGVSIVRCELIGCVPAAAVHETARYYLGLSE
;
A
#
# COMPACT_ATOMS: atom_id res chain seq x y z
N ASP A 1 11.27 6.55 6.85
CA ASP A 1 10.22 5.66 6.29
C ASP A 1 10.29 4.32 6.99
N LEU A 2 9.18 3.78 7.50
CA LEU A 2 9.15 2.50 8.20
C LEU A 2 9.69 1.34 7.34
N SER A 3 9.49 1.38 6.02
CA SER A 3 10.04 0.35 5.12
C SER A 3 11.57 0.32 5.11
N ALA A 4 12.21 1.48 5.23
CA ALA A 4 13.68 1.58 5.27
C ALA A 4 14.23 1.05 6.60
N ILE A 5 13.54 1.37 7.70
CA ILE A 5 13.88 0.88 9.05
C ILE A 5 13.74 -0.63 9.13
N ARG A 6 12.73 -1.23 8.47
CA ARG A 6 12.48 -2.68 8.47
C ARG A 6 13.26 -3.50 7.43
N THR A 7 14.14 -2.86 6.65
CA THR A 7 14.93 -3.58 5.62
C THR A 7 15.87 -4.59 6.28
N GLY A 8 15.92 -5.83 5.76
CA GLY A 8 16.67 -6.93 6.38
C GLY A 8 15.93 -7.65 7.52
N GLN A 9 14.76 -7.13 7.92
CA GLN A 9 13.87 -7.73 8.92
C GLN A 9 14.59 -8.03 10.26
N PHE A 10 14.25 -9.15 10.90
CA PHE A 10 14.75 -9.53 12.22
C PHE A 10 16.20 -10.02 12.13
N GLU A 11 16.50 -10.80 11.10
CA GLU A 11 17.74 -11.52 10.88
C GLU A 11 18.94 -10.59 10.73
N GLU A 12 18.72 -9.40 10.18
CA GLU A 12 19.79 -8.44 9.91
C GLU A 12 19.93 -7.36 10.99
N LEU A 13 19.07 -7.38 12.01
CA LEU A 13 18.96 -6.28 12.97
C LEU A 13 20.25 -6.07 13.77
N GLU A 14 20.87 -7.15 14.27
CA GLU A 14 22.14 -7.08 15.01
C GLU A 14 23.25 -6.49 14.16
N ARG A 15 23.42 -6.98 12.93
CA ARG A 15 24.45 -6.47 12.01
C ARG A 15 24.26 -4.99 11.69
N ARG A 16 23.01 -4.50 11.70
CA ARG A 16 22.75 -3.07 11.49
C ARG A 16 23.18 -2.26 12.70
N PHE A 17 22.94 -2.73 13.91
CA PHE A 17 23.36 -2.03 15.13
C PHE A 17 24.88 -1.90 15.30
N GLU A 18 25.70 -2.64 14.55
CA GLU A 18 27.16 -2.40 14.46
C GLU A 18 27.50 -1.02 13.88
N ARG A 19 26.57 -0.41 13.14
CA ARG A 19 26.73 0.88 12.48
C ARG A 19 26.05 1.98 13.31
N PRO A 20 26.77 3.02 13.77
CA PRO A 20 26.21 4.07 14.63
C PRO A 20 24.95 4.75 14.09
N GLU A 21 24.83 4.90 12.77
CA GLU A 21 23.66 5.50 12.11
C GLU A 21 22.38 4.65 12.19
N TRP A 22 22.49 3.38 12.62
CA TRP A 22 21.37 2.46 12.81
C TRP A 22 21.06 2.23 14.30
N HIS A 23 21.78 2.89 15.21
CA HIS A 23 21.44 2.83 16.63
C HIS A 23 20.00 3.31 16.87
N PRO A 24 19.27 2.67 17.79
CA PRO A 24 17.91 3.07 18.09
C PRO A 24 17.87 4.46 18.72
N ASP A 25 16.78 5.20 18.48
CA ASP A 25 16.55 6.49 19.15
C ASP A 25 16.44 6.35 20.68
N PHE A 26 16.03 5.15 21.15
CA PHE A 26 15.90 4.79 22.56
C PHE A 26 16.31 3.34 22.80
N GLY A 27 17.05 3.12 23.89
CA GLY A 27 17.56 1.80 24.29
C GLY A 27 18.98 1.52 23.77
N ASP A 28 19.52 0.36 24.17
CA ASP A 28 20.84 -0.07 23.73
C ASP A 28 20.79 -0.60 22.28
N PRO A 29 21.89 -0.45 21.50
CA PRO A 29 21.98 -0.97 20.14
C PRO A 29 22.20 -2.49 20.13
N GLN A 30 21.27 -3.23 20.74
CA GLN A 30 21.25 -4.68 20.80
C GLN A 30 19.83 -5.17 20.48
N ALA A 31 19.71 -6.11 19.54
CA ALA A 31 18.43 -6.71 19.23
C ALA A 31 17.98 -7.59 20.41
N HIS A 32 16.70 -7.55 20.74
CA HIS A 32 16.15 -8.51 21.70
C HIS A 32 16.00 -9.89 21.03
N ASP A 33 16.48 -10.95 21.67
CA ASP A 33 16.57 -12.32 21.12
C ASP A 33 15.28 -12.85 20.48
N THR A 34 14.10 -12.53 21.05
CA THR A 34 12.80 -12.96 20.51
C THR A 34 11.94 -11.85 19.92
N ALA A 35 12.14 -10.59 20.31
CA ALA A 35 11.29 -9.47 19.93
C ALA A 35 11.92 -8.54 18.88
N GLY A 36 13.24 -8.61 18.68
CA GLY A 36 13.99 -7.74 17.79
C GLY A 36 14.02 -6.29 18.31
N ALA A 37 13.47 -5.38 17.52
CA ALA A 37 13.35 -3.96 17.86
C ALA A 37 11.94 -3.44 17.55
N ILE A 38 11.53 -2.41 18.28
CA ILE A 38 10.21 -1.78 18.14
C ILE A 38 10.37 -0.42 17.47
N ALA A 39 9.63 -0.21 16.38
CA ALA A 39 9.50 1.09 15.75
C ALA A 39 8.21 1.77 16.24
N ILE A 40 8.35 2.89 16.95
CA ILE A 40 7.23 3.74 17.39
C ILE A 40 7.23 5.00 16.54
N GLY A 41 6.04 5.46 16.13
CA GLY A 41 5.92 6.72 15.39
C GLY A 41 4.48 7.20 15.28
N ALA A 42 4.32 8.44 14.83
CA ALA A 42 3.03 9.05 14.53
C ALA A 42 2.94 9.37 13.04
N ARG A 43 1.75 9.21 12.45
CA ARG A 43 1.46 9.52 11.05
C ARG A 43 -0.03 9.83 10.87
N GLU A 44 -0.35 10.48 9.76
CA GLU A 44 -1.72 10.53 9.25
C GLU A 44 -2.28 9.12 9.03
N VAL A 45 -3.62 9.01 9.04
CA VAL A 45 -4.31 7.74 8.83
C VAL A 45 -3.98 7.19 7.45
N LEU A 46 -3.37 6.01 7.45
CA LEU A 46 -3.09 5.25 6.24
C LEU A 46 -4.25 4.30 5.97
N ILE A 47 -4.78 4.33 4.74
CA ILE A 47 -5.80 3.37 4.29
C ILE A 47 -5.09 2.21 3.59
N ALA A 48 -5.27 1.01 4.10
CA ALA A 48 -4.89 -0.23 3.43
C ALA A 48 -6.08 -0.73 2.61
N PHE A 49 -5.91 -0.82 1.29
CA PHE A 49 -6.98 -1.10 0.35
C PHE A 49 -6.46 -1.99 -0.77
N ASN A 50 -7.24 -2.93 -1.22
CA ASN A 50 -6.85 -3.89 -2.23
C ASN A 50 -7.88 -3.90 -3.36
N VAL A 51 -7.42 -4.07 -4.60
CA VAL A 51 -8.29 -4.26 -5.76
C VAL A 51 -7.98 -5.62 -6.39
N GLU A 52 -8.98 -6.50 -6.40
CA GLU A 52 -8.87 -7.85 -6.97
C GLU A 52 -9.24 -7.83 -8.46
N LEU A 53 -8.41 -8.48 -9.27
CA LEU A 53 -8.53 -8.54 -10.72
C LEU A 53 -8.87 -9.97 -11.15
N ALA A 54 -9.72 -10.10 -12.17
CA ALA A 54 -10.21 -11.36 -12.72
C ALA A 54 -9.18 -12.06 -13.63
N THR A 55 -7.98 -12.30 -13.10
CA THR A 55 -6.90 -13.00 -13.81
C THR A 55 -5.99 -13.69 -12.80
N ASN A 56 -5.33 -14.76 -13.23
CA ASN A 56 -4.26 -15.41 -12.48
C ASN A 56 -2.88 -14.89 -12.85
N ASP A 57 -2.77 -14.01 -13.86
CA ASP A 57 -1.51 -13.44 -14.28
C ASP A 57 -1.07 -12.30 -13.34
N ARG A 58 -0.15 -12.62 -12.43
CA ARG A 58 0.44 -11.65 -11.50
C ARG A 58 1.16 -10.50 -12.21
N SER A 59 1.57 -10.69 -13.46
CA SER A 59 2.27 -9.66 -14.25
C SER A 59 1.39 -8.42 -14.45
N VAL A 60 0.08 -8.61 -14.66
CA VAL A 60 -0.93 -7.55 -14.78
C VAL A 60 -0.97 -6.70 -13.51
N ALA A 61 -1.19 -7.32 -12.35
CA ALA A 61 -1.22 -6.59 -11.08
C ALA A 61 0.13 -5.90 -10.76
N THR A 62 1.25 -6.52 -11.15
CA THR A 62 2.59 -5.96 -10.94
C THR A 62 2.85 -4.74 -11.82
N ARG A 63 2.42 -4.79 -13.08
CA ARG A 63 2.49 -3.68 -14.03
C ARG A 63 1.65 -2.50 -13.54
N ILE A 64 0.37 -2.74 -13.24
CA ILE A 64 -0.53 -1.72 -12.71
C ILE A 64 0.03 -1.10 -11.43
N ALA A 65 0.50 -1.92 -10.48
CA ALA A 65 1.10 -1.43 -9.25
C ALA A 65 2.34 -0.54 -9.48
N ARG A 66 3.16 -0.83 -10.51
CA ARG A 66 4.30 0.02 -10.90
C ARG A 66 3.82 1.35 -11.45
N GLU A 67 2.87 1.34 -12.38
CA GLU A 67 2.39 2.56 -13.04
C GLU A 67 1.69 3.52 -12.07
N ILE A 68 0.91 3.01 -11.12
CA ILE A 68 0.11 3.88 -10.24
C ILE A 68 0.85 4.38 -9.01
N ARG A 69 1.95 3.75 -8.57
CA ARG A 69 2.57 4.10 -7.27
C ARG A 69 3.49 5.31 -7.37
N ALA A 70 3.50 6.11 -6.31
CA ALA A 70 4.23 7.37 -6.23
C ALA A 70 5.72 7.23 -6.59
N ARG A 71 6.37 6.14 -6.16
CA ARG A 71 7.83 5.97 -6.36
C ARG A 71 8.26 5.86 -7.82
N ASP A 72 7.34 5.49 -8.71
CA ASP A 72 7.60 5.35 -10.15
C ASP A 72 6.92 6.49 -10.96
N GLY A 73 6.50 7.58 -10.30
CA GLY A 73 5.87 8.73 -10.94
C GLY A 73 4.34 8.70 -11.02
N GLY A 74 3.71 7.69 -10.41
CA GLY A 74 2.25 7.58 -10.35
C GLY A 74 1.60 8.52 -9.32
N LEU A 75 0.46 8.09 -8.77
CA LEU A 75 -0.33 8.86 -7.81
C LEU A 75 0.45 9.17 -6.54
N ARG A 76 0.46 10.44 -6.12
CA ARG A 76 1.16 10.89 -4.92
C ARG A 76 0.66 10.16 -3.68
N THR A 77 1.53 9.90 -2.71
CA THR A 77 1.22 9.24 -1.43
C THR A 77 0.71 7.78 -1.54
N LEU A 78 0.60 7.25 -2.76
CA LEU A 78 0.19 5.87 -3.01
C LEU A 78 1.41 4.95 -3.06
N ARG A 79 1.35 3.86 -2.28
CA ARG A 79 2.24 2.70 -2.45
C ARG A 79 1.40 1.55 -2.98
N ALA A 80 1.92 0.82 -3.95
CA ALA A 80 1.23 -0.31 -4.54
C ALA A 80 2.17 -1.50 -4.82
N LEU A 81 1.64 -2.72 -4.66
CA LEU A 81 2.29 -3.99 -4.98
C LEU A 81 1.30 -4.92 -5.68
N GLY A 82 1.78 -5.68 -6.68
CA GLY A 82 1.02 -6.76 -7.31
C GLY A 82 1.25 -8.08 -6.58
N LEU A 83 0.17 -8.73 -6.15
CA LEU A 83 0.20 -9.97 -5.38
C LEU A 83 -0.68 -11.04 -6.01
N GLN A 84 -0.33 -12.31 -5.81
CA GLN A 84 -1.23 -13.43 -6.08
C GLN A 84 -2.18 -13.60 -4.88
N ARG A 85 -3.49 -13.69 -5.12
CA ARG A 85 -4.47 -13.90 -4.04
C ARG A 85 -5.01 -15.34 -4.01
N SER A 86 -5.24 -15.93 -5.18
CA SER A 86 -5.65 -17.32 -5.38
C SER A 86 -5.15 -17.83 -6.75
N GLU A 87 -5.52 -19.05 -7.15
CA GLU A 87 -5.19 -19.61 -8.47
C GLU A 87 -5.84 -18.87 -9.65
N THR A 88 -6.87 -18.05 -9.39
CA THR A 88 -7.67 -17.35 -10.41
C THR A 88 -7.73 -15.84 -10.23
N ILE A 89 -7.24 -15.34 -9.09
CA ILE A 89 -7.31 -13.92 -8.71
C ILE A 89 -5.93 -13.40 -8.34
N VAL A 90 -5.57 -12.27 -8.94
CA VAL A 90 -4.45 -11.43 -8.56
C VAL A 90 -4.98 -10.13 -7.98
N GLN A 91 -4.12 -9.40 -7.30
CA GLN A 91 -4.54 -8.24 -6.54
C GLN A 91 -3.52 -7.14 -6.60
N VAL A 92 -3.99 -5.91 -6.77
CA VAL A 92 -3.20 -4.71 -6.54
C VAL A 92 -3.41 -4.31 -5.08
N SER A 93 -2.40 -4.53 -4.24
CA SER A 93 -2.41 -4.13 -2.84
C SER A 93 -1.90 -2.71 -2.68
N LEU A 94 -2.66 -1.87 -1.96
CA LEU A 94 -2.49 -0.43 -1.91
C LEU A 94 -2.39 0.05 -0.47
N ASN A 95 -1.49 1.01 -0.27
CA ASN A 95 -1.43 1.83 0.94
C ASN A 95 -1.53 3.29 0.53
N VAL A 96 -2.62 3.94 0.90
CA VAL A 96 -2.89 5.36 0.64
C VAL A 96 -2.56 6.15 1.90
N ALA A 97 -1.45 6.89 1.88
CA ALA A 97 -1.01 7.65 3.04
C ALA A 97 -1.73 9.00 3.20
N ASP A 98 -2.30 9.54 2.12
CA ASP A 98 -3.16 10.73 2.14
C ASP A 98 -4.34 10.54 1.17
N PHE A 99 -5.50 10.18 1.74
CA PHE A 99 -6.71 9.92 0.96
C PHE A 99 -7.37 11.20 0.41
N ARG A 100 -6.96 12.39 0.87
CA ARG A 100 -7.48 13.66 0.36
C ARG A 100 -6.72 14.06 -0.90
N ALA A 101 -5.41 13.85 -0.91
CA ALA A 101 -4.58 14.03 -2.10
C ALA A 101 -4.83 12.93 -3.15
N THR A 102 -5.05 11.69 -2.70
CA THR A 102 -5.30 10.53 -3.58
C THR A 102 -6.57 9.79 -3.14
N PRO A 103 -7.75 10.27 -3.57
CA PRO A 103 -9.04 9.66 -3.24
C PRO A 103 -9.18 8.24 -3.78
N LEU A 104 -9.90 7.38 -3.06
CA LEU A 104 -10.04 5.96 -3.40
C LEU A 104 -10.68 5.74 -4.77
N TYR A 105 -11.72 6.51 -5.11
CA TYR A 105 -12.37 6.42 -6.42
C TYR A 105 -11.36 6.60 -7.57
N ARG A 106 -10.42 7.55 -7.43
CA ARG A 106 -9.42 7.84 -8.47
C ARG A 106 -8.45 6.67 -8.64
N VAL A 107 -8.05 6.05 -7.52
CA VAL A 107 -7.19 4.86 -7.56
C VAL A 107 -7.91 3.69 -8.24
N VAL A 108 -9.19 3.45 -7.88
CA VAL A 108 -9.98 2.36 -8.45
C VAL A 108 -10.24 2.57 -9.94
N GLU A 109 -10.63 3.77 -10.38
CA GLU A 109 -10.87 4.05 -11.80
C GLU A 109 -9.60 4.00 -12.65
N LEU A 110 -8.45 4.40 -12.10
CA LEU A 110 -7.17 4.23 -12.78
C LEU A 110 -6.82 2.74 -12.93
N ILE A 111 -6.96 1.95 -11.86
CA ILE A 111 -6.74 0.49 -11.94
C ILE A 111 -7.72 -0.15 -12.94
N ARG A 112 -8.99 0.29 -12.97
CA ARG A 112 -10.00 -0.20 -13.90
C ARG A 112 -9.58 0.05 -15.35
N THR A 113 -9.10 1.26 -15.64
CA THR A 113 -8.63 1.65 -16.98
C THR A 113 -7.43 0.81 -17.39
N LEU A 114 -6.41 0.71 -16.53
CA LEU A 114 -5.19 -0.04 -16.84
C LEU A 114 -5.44 -1.54 -16.95
N ALA A 115 -6.33 -2.12 -16.14
CA ALA A 115 -6.70 -3.53 -16.24
C ALA A 115 -7.47 -3.82 -17.54
N ALA A 116 -8.31 -2.88 -18.00
CA ALA A 116 -9.05 -3.03 -19.24
C ALA A 116 -8.13 -3.09 -20.48
N GLU A 117 -6.95 -2.46 -20.44
CA GLU A 117 -5.92 -2.59 -21.50
C GLU A 117 -5.44 -4.04 -21.67
N ASP A 118 -5.44 -4.83 -20.59
CA ASP A 118 -5.12 -6.25 -20.60
C ASP A 118 -6.38 -7.14 -20.81
N GLY A 119 -7.55 -6.55 -21.03
CA GLY A 119 -8.82 -7.29 -21.10
C GLY A 119 -9.27 -7.88 -19.75
N VAL A 120 -8.73 -7.37 -18.63
CA VAL A 120 -9.01 -7.86 -17.28
C VAL A 120 -9.99 -6.93 -16.58
N SER A 121 -10.95 -7.50 -15.85
CA SER A 121 -11.92 -6.75 -15.05
C SER A 121 -11.57 -6.74 -13.56
N ILE A 122 -12.03 -5.72 -12.85
CA ILE A 122 -12.03 -5.71 -11.38
C ILE A 122 -13.17 -6.59 -10.87
N VAL A 123 -12.85 -7.53 -9.98
CA VAL A 123 -13.85 -8.40 -9.32
C VAL A 123 -14.48 -7.68 -8.14
N ARG A 124 -13.63 -7.15 -7.25
CA ARG A 124 -14.04 -6.42 -6.05
C ARG A 124 -12.90 -5.59 -5.51
N CYS A 125 -13.23 -4.73 -4.58
CA CYS A 125 -12.25 -4.08 -3.72
C CYS A 125 -12.37 -4.64 -2.29
N GLU A 126 -11.27 -4.62 -1.55
CA GLU A 126 -11.19 -5.08 -0.18
C GLU A 126 -10.54 -4.00 0.69
N LEU A 127 -11.23 -3.59 1.76
CA LEU A 127 -10.69 -2.73 2.80
C LEU A 127 -10.05 -3.59 3.89
N ILE A 128 -8.85 -3.22 4.33
CA ILE A 128 -8.12 -3.92 5.39
C ILE A 128 -8.16 -3.05 6.64
N GLY A 129 -9.01 -3.44 7.59
CA GLY A 129 -9.22 -2.71 8.85
C GLY A 129 -10.23 -1.58 8.69
N CYS A 130 -9.90 -0.40 9.23
CA CYS A 130 -10.80 0.75 9.27
C CYS A 130 -10.46 1.79 8.20
N VAL A 131 -11.46 2.59 7.84
CA VAL A 131 -11.32 3.71 6.90
C VAL A 131 -11.94 4.97 7.49
N PRO A 132 -11.35 6.16 7.27
CA PRO A 132 -12.01 7.42 7.58
C PRO A 132 -13.32 7.55 6.78
N ALA A 133 -14.43 7.88 7.45
CA ALA A 133 -15.72 8.06 6.79
C ALA A 133 -15.66 9.07 5.62
N ALA A 134 -14.85 10.12 5.76
CA ALA A 134 -14.61 11.12 4.72
C ALA A 134 -14.11 10.52 3.40
N ALA A 135 -13.25 9.49 3.44
CA ALA A 135 -12.74 8.84 2.23
C ALA A 135 -13.84 8.08 1.46
N VAL A 136 -14.78 7.49 2.21
CA VAL A 136 -15.95 6.77 1.65
C VAL A 136 -16.96 7.78 1.10
N HIS A 137 -17.24 8.85 1.84
CA HIS A 137 -18.15 9.91 1.40
C HIS A 137 -17.67 10.55 0.10
N GLU A 138 -16.39 10.89 0.01
CA GLU A 138 -15.80 11.46 -1.21
C GLU A 138 -15.94 10.52 -2.41
N THR A 139 -15.69 9.23 -2.20
CA THR A 139 -15.88 8.20 -3.22
C THR A 139 -17.35 8.10 -3.66
N ALA A 140 -18.29 8.13 -2.71
CA ALA A 140 -19.71 8.11 -3.02
C ALA A 140 -20.15 9.37 -3.78
N ARG A 141 -19.69 10.56 -3.40
CA ARG A 141 -19.99 11.82 -4.11
C ARG A 141 -19.54 11.75 -5.57
N TYR A 142 -18.33 11.24 -5.81
CA TYR A 142 -17.81 11.06 -7.17
C TYR A 142 -18.72 10.16 -8.02
N TYR A 143 -19.05 8.96 -7.55
CA TYR A 143 -19.85 8.02 -8.33
C TYR A 143 -21.32 8.42 -8.48
N LEU A 144 -21.87 9.19 -7.53
CA LEU A 144 -23.25 9.68 -7.57
C LEU A 144 -23.39 11.03 -8.29
N GLY A 145 -22.28 11.69 -8.66
CA GLY A 145 -22.31 13.00 -9.30
C GLY A 145 -22.86 14.12 -8.41
N LEU A 146 -22.66 14.02 -7.10
CA LEU A 146 -23.16 15.02 -6.15
C LEU A 146 -22.31 16.29 -6.24
N SER A 147 -22.93 17.43 -6.55
CA SER A 147 -22.27 18.74 -6.43
C SER A 147 -21.92 19.03 -4.96
N GLU A 148 -20.95 19.92 -4.73
CA GLU A 148 -20.63 20.40 -3.37
C GLU A 148 -21.85 20.96 -2.63
#